data_AF-A0A645JZF1-F1
#
_entry.id   AF-A0A645JZF1-F1
#
_cell.length_a   1.000
_cell.length_b   1.000
_cell.length_c   1.000
_cell.angle_alpha   90.00
_cell.angle_beta   90.00
_cell.angle_gamma   90.00
#
_symmetry.space_group_name_H-M   'P 1'
#
loop_
_entity.id
_entity.type
_entity.pdbx_description
1 polymer ?
#
loop_
_entity_poly.entity_id
_entity_poly.type
_entity_poly.pdbx_seq_one_letter_code
_entity_poly.pdbx_strand_id
1 'polypeptide(L)' 'MQQLRKVETEINPDGRFSVSMGIAFARENEVNFEMLYSCADKALYYIKQNGKNSYHIFDIF' A
#
# COMPACT_ATOMS: atom_id res chain seq x y z
N MET A 1 24.27 0.99 10.05
CA MET A 1 24.09 1.39 8.63
C MET A 1 24.80 0.49 7.61
N GLN A 2 25.94 -0.16 7.91
CA GLN A 2 26.63 -1.03 6.92
C GLN A 2 26.06 -2.46 6.82
N GLN A 3 25.50 -3.03 7.90
CA GLN A 3 24.99 -4.42 7.88
C GLN A 3 23.66 -4.60 7.14
N LEU A 4 22.76 -3.61 7.17
CA LEU A 4 21.47 -3.64 6.43
C LEU A 4 21.68 -3.72 4.91
N ARG A 5 22.70 -3.00 4.41
CA ARG A 5 22.97 -2.88 2.97
C ARG A 5 23.42 -4.20 2.32
N LYS A 6 24.08 -5.08 3.07
CA LYS A 6 24.52 -6.40 2.57
C LYS A 6 23.35 -7.35 2.31
N VAL A 7 22.38 -7.35 3.23
CA VAL A 7 21.18 -8.19 3.14
C VAL A 7 20.28 -7.76 1.98
N GLU A 8 20.14 -6.44 1.75
CA GLU A 8 19.36 -5.89 0.64
C GLU A 8 19.90 -6.33 -0.74
N THR A 9 21.23 -6.32 -0.93
CA THR A 9 21.87 -6.73 -2.19
C THR A 9 21.79 -8.22 -2.49
N GLU A 10 21.68 -9.08 -1.47
CA GLU A 10 21.49 -10.53 -1.69
C GLU A 10 20.05 -10.88 -2.08
N ILE A 11 19.06 -10.11 -1.60
CA ILE A 11 17.63 -10.36 -1.82
C ILE A 11 17.12 -9.66 -3.08
N ASN A 12 17.64 -8.48 -3.42
CA ASN A 12 17.26 -7.69 -4.59
C ASN A 12 18.51 -7.05 -5.23
N PRO A 13 19.24 -7.80 -6.08
CA PRO A 13 20.54 -7.39 -6.62
C PRO A 13 20.48 -6.10 -7.45
N ASP A 14 19.35 -5.83 -8.10
CA ASP A 14 19.08 -4.62 -8.88
C ASP A 14 18.56 -3.45 -8.02
N GLY A 15 18.27 -3.69 -6.74
CA GLY A 15 17.89 -2.67 -5.75
C GLY A 15 16.59 -1.94 -6.09
N ARG A 16 15.80 -2.47 -7.03
CA ARG A 16 14.56 -1.84 -7.50
C ARG A 16 13.39 -2.30 -6.66
N PHE A 17 12.74 -1.36 -6.00
CA PHE A 17 11.52 -1.62 -5.24
C PHE A 17 10.34 -0.88 -5.86
N SER A 18 9.18 -1.52 -5.79
CA SER A 18 7.90 -0.92 -6.16
C SER A 18 6.99 -0.87 -4.96
N VAL A 19 6.13 0.14 -4.90
CA VAL A 19 5.12 0.28 -3.84
C VAL A 19 3.74 -0.03 -4.41
N SER A 20 2.88 -0.60 -3.58
CA SER A 20 1.45 -0.66 -3.85
C SER A 20 0.76 0.16 -2.78
N MET A 21 -0.23 0.97 -3.16
CA MET A 21 -0.91 1.87 -2.24
C MET A 21 -2.43 1.69 -2.32
N GLY A 22 -3.08 1.63 -1.17
CA GLY A 22 -4.53 1.77 -1.06
C GLY A 22 -4.86 3.13 -0.46
N ILE A 23 -5.85 3.80 -1.03
CA ILE A 23 -6.26 5.15 -0.63
C ILE A 23 -7.74 5.12 -0.30
N ALA A 24 -8.15 5.73 0.80
CA ALA A 24 -9.56 5.93 1.15
C ALA A 24 -9.77 7.38 1.59
N PHE A 25 -10.93 7.93 1.27
CA PHE A 25 -11.28 9.31 1.61
C PHE A 25 -12.34 9.34 2.72
N ALA A 26 -12.10 10.18 3.72
CA ALA A 26 -13.10 10.43 4.74
C ALA A 26 -14.21 11.32 4.17
N ARG A 27 -15.47 10.99 4.48
CA ARG A 27 -16.60 11.91 4.35
C ARG A 27 -16.88 12.51 5.72
N GLU A 28 -17.16 13.81 5.76
CA GLU A 28 -17.43 14.50 7.02
C GLU A 28 -18.53 13.77 7.81
N ASN A 29 -18.26 13.52 9.10
CA ASN A 29 -19.19 12.94 10.07
C ASN A 29 -19.71 11.52 9.79
N GLU A 30 -19.27 10.84 8.73
CA GLU A 30 -19.80 9.51 8.35
C GLU A 30 -18.86 8.33 8.64
N VAL A 31 -17.57 8.59 8.84
CA VAL A 31 -16.57 7.52 8.99
C VAL A 31 -15.63 7.77 10.16
N ASN A 32 -15.38 6.71 10.93
CA ASN A 32 -14.35 6.69 11.96
C ASN A 32 -13.00 6.21 11.38
N PHE A 33 -11.96 6.28 12.20
CA PHE A 33 -10.62 5.88 11.80
C PHE A 33 -10.55 4.39 11.39
N GLU A 34 -11.14 3.47 12.17
CA GLU A 34 -11.05 2.04 11.86
C GLU A 34 -11.67 1.69 10.52
N MET A 35 -12.81 2.31 10.19
CA MET A 35 -13.48 2.12 8.91
C MET A 35 -12.63 2.66 7.76
N LEU A 36 -12.09 3.88 7.90
CA LEU A 36 -11.23 4.47 6.86
C LEU A 36 -9.95 3.66 6.64
N TYR A 37 -9.34 3.17 7.73
CA TYR A 37 -8.17 2.29 7.67
C TYR A 37 -8.49 0.97 6.97
N SER A 38 -9.63 0.34 7.31
CA SER A 38 -10.08 -0.90 6.65
C SER A 38 -10.33 -0.70 5.15
N CYS A 39 -10.92 0.43 4.75
CA CYS A 39 -11.11 0.78 3.33
C CYS A 39 -9.77 0.93 2.60
N ALA A 40 -8.82 1.67 3.18
CA ALA A 40 -7.49 1.84 2.58
C ALA A 40 -6.75 0.50 2.46
N ASP A 41 -6.81 -0.37 3.48
CA ASP A 41 -6.20 -1.70 3.45
C ASP A 41 -6.82 -2.60 2.36
N LYS A 42 -8.15 -2.58 2.21
CA LYS A 42 -8.83 -3.31 1.12
C LYS A 42 -8.36 -2.86 -0.26
N ALA A 43 -8.26 -1.55 -0.49
CA ALA A 43 -7.75 -1.01 -1.76
C ALA A 43 -6.28 -1.39 -2.01
N LEU A 44 -5.47 -1.42 -0.94
CA LEU A 44 -4.07 -1.87 -1.01
C LEU A 44 -4.00 -3.34 -1.45
N TYR A 45 -4.77 -4.21 -0.80
CA TYR A 45 -4.82 -5.63 -1.13
C TYR A 45 -5.32 -5.89 -2.55
N TYR A 46 -6.30 -5.11 -3.03
CA TYR A 46 -6.76 -5.18 -4.41
C TYR A 46 -5.60 -4.95 -5.40
N ILE A 47 -4.78 -3.89 -5.24
CA ILE A 47 -3.62 -3.68 -6.11
C ILE A 47 -2.56 -4.75 -5.95
N LYS A 48 -2.29 -5.20 -4.72
CA LYS A 48 -1.29 -6.25 -4.48
C LYS A 48 -1.58 -7.52 -5.27
N GLN A 49 -2.86 -7.80 -5.54
CA GLN A 49 -3.31 -8.96 -6.30
C GLN A 49 -3.47 -8.69 -7.81
N ASN A 50 -3.83 -7.47 -8.22
CA ASN A 50 -4.31 -7.20 -9.60
C ASN A 50 -3.42 -6.29 -10.46
N GLY A 51 -2.38 -5.65 -9.91
CA GLY A 51 -1.51 -4.79 -10.73
C GLY A 51 -0.11 -4.56 -10.17
N LYS A 52 0.02 -4.48 -8.83
CA LYS A 52 1.24 -4.04 -8.11
C LYS A 52 1.77 -2.71 -8.68
N ASN A 53 2.87 -2.19 -8.12
CA ASN A 53 3.52 -0.93 -8.58
C ASN A 53 2.56 0.22 -8.95
N SER A 54 1.50 0.41 -8.18
CA SER A 54 0.38 1.29 -8.51
C SER A 54 -0.45 1.59 -7.26
N TYR A 55 -1.53 2.33 -7.41
CA TYR A 55 -2.47 2.64 -6.35
C TYR A 55 -3.90 2.30 -6.75
N HIS A 56 -4.75 2.11 -5.75
CA HIS A 56 -6.20 2.06 -5.93
C HIS A 56 -6.87 2.92 -4.88
N ILE A 57 -7.91 3.62 -5.32
CA ILE A 57 -8.77 4.38 -4.44
C ILE A 57 -9.96 3.48 -4.13
N PHE A 58 -10.24 3.29 -2.84
CA PHE A 58 -11.43 2.59 -2.40
C PHE A 58 -12.65 3.41 -2.79
N ASP A 59 -13.42 2.90 -3.75
CA ASP A 59 -14.71 3.50 -4.08
C ASP A 59 -15.74 3.07 -3.04
N ILE A 60 -16.48 4.05 -2.52
CA ILE A 60 -17.51 3.87 -1.50
C ILE A 60 -18.91 4.09 -2.12
N PHE A 61 -19.05 3.85 -3.43
CA PHE A 61 -20.30 3.98 -4.19
C PHE A 61 -20.51 2.84 -5.19
#